data_AF-A0A8X6QKI7-F1
#
_entry.id   AF-A0A8X6QKI7-F1
#
_cell.length_a   1.000
_cell.length_b   1.000
_cell.length_c   1.000
_cell.angle_alpha   90.00
_cell.angle_beta   90.00
_cell.angle_gamma   90.00
#
_symmetry.space_group_name_H-M   'P 1'
#
loop_
_entity.id
_entity.type
_entity.pdbx_description
1 polymer ?
#
loop_
_entity_poly.entity_id
_entity_poly.type
_entity_poly.pdbx_seq_one_letter_code
_entity_poly.pdbx_strand_id
1 'polypeptide(L)'
;MVTVFDLSGQGQDFAVLLDSGSEATFISESLVNKLRKRSNACGTNLTLSRLWSKRSISITAFESNNLYSTHPAATLEISQFFHKKKLKLAGPPDNSSLPIELLIGGDYYWQIVTAGSPIKLSESFIMIPSMFGWILSGSRTHTTIMDNTSVHQFSVQVSTDCLNDQVRCLWELDSIGIQDIQKRRMSATDEEILSKFHKDYKTEVIEELCI
;
A
#
# COMPACT_ATOMS: atom_id res chain seq x y z
N MET A 1 -12.96 6.99 7.94
CA MET A 1 -14.28 7.44 7.49
C MET A 1 -14.12 8.81 6.89
N VAL A 2 -14.10 8.81 5.58
CA VAL A 2 -14.06 10.00 4.73
C VAL A 2 -15.39 10.03 4.00
N THR A 3 -15.93 11.24 3.85
CA THR A 3 -17.16 11.48 3.10
C THR A 3 -16.79 11.99 1.71
N VAL A 4 -17.39 11.41 0.69
CA VAL A 4 -17.34 11.95 -0.68
C VAL A 4 -18.75 12.28 -1.14
N PHE A 5 -18.90 13.45 -1.75
CA PHE A 5 -20.17 13.89 -2.29
C PHE A 5 -20.31 13.45 -3.76
N ASP A 6 -21.45 12.88 -4.08
CA ASP A 6 -21.83 12.56 -5.46
C ASP A 6 -22.33 13.80 -6.23
N LEU A 7 -22.70 13.62 -7.50
CA LEU A 7 -23.22 14.69 -8.35
C LEU A 7 -24.57 15.26 -7.87
N SER A 8 -25.31 14.52 -7.03
CA SER A 8 -26.56 14.99 -6.42
C SER A 8 -26.35 15.75 -5.12
N GLY A 9 -25.09 15.86 -4.66
CA GLY A 9 -24.74 16.46 -3.37
C GLY A 9 -24.98 15.52 -2.17
N GLN A 10 -25.30 14.25 -2.41
CA GLN A 10 -25.41 13.25 -1.36
C GLN A 10 -24.02 12.77 -0.94
N GLY A 11 -23.73 12.84 0.36
CA GLY A 11 -22.47 12.34 0.92
C GLY A 11 -22.52 10.82 1.15
N GLN A 12 -21.48 10.12 0.73
CA GLN A 12 -21.27 8.70 1.00
C GLN A 12 -20.00 8.52 1.84
N ASP A 13 -20.12 7.73 2.91
CA ASP A 13 -19.05 7.45 3.86
C ASP A 13 -18.41 6.08 3.59
N PHE A 14 -17.07 6.04 3.59
CA PHE A 14 -16.32 4.80 3.42
C PHE A 14 -14.99 4.81 4.20
N ALA A 15 -14.38 3.63 4.31
CA ALA A 15 -13.02 3.50 4.84
C ALA A 15 -12.00 3.80 3.75
N VAL A 16 -10.89 4.42 4.16
CA VAL A 16 -9.80 4.80 3.27
C VAL A 16 -8.53 4.16 3.78
N LEU A 17 -7.77 3.55 2.88
CA LEU A 17 -6.41 3.09 3.15
C LEU A 17 -5.43 4.19 2.79
N LEU A 18 -4.52 4.53 3.69
CA LEU A 18 -3.43 5.46 3.43
C LEU A 18 -2.16 4.64 3.25
N ASP A 19 -1.60 4.68 2.05
CA ASP A 19 -0.43 3.89 1.69
C ASP A 19 0.62 4.78 1.04
N SER A 20 1.59 5.23 1.83
CA SER A 20 2.70 6.04 1.30
C SER A 20 3.62 5.27 0.35
N GLY A 21 3.53 3.95 0.29
CA GLY A 21 4.28 3.10 -0.64
C GLY A 21 3.64 3.01 -2.03
N SER A 22 2.38 3.42 -2.18
CA SER A 22 1.72 3.49 -3.48
C SER A 22 2.08 4.80 -4.18
N GLU A 23 2.43 4.73 -5.46
CA GLU A 23 2.76 5.92 -6.26
C GLU A 23 1.54 6.80 -6.53
N ALA A 24 0.36 6.18 -6.67
CA ALA A 24 -0.88 6.84 -7.03
C ALA A 24 -2.03 6.49 -6.10
N THR A 25 -3.10 7.27 -6.21
CA THR A 25 -4.37 7.07 -5.51
C THR A 25 -5.35 6.27 -6.37
N PHE A 26 -6.06 5.33 -5.75
CA PHE A 26 -6.93 4.38 -6.45
C PHE A 26 -8.33 4.31 -5.82
N ILE A 27 -9.34 4.19 -6.67
CA ILE A 27 -10.75 4.07 -6.29
C ILE A 27 -11.34 2.75 -6.83
N SER A 28 -12.20 2.11 -6.05
CA SER A 28 -12.91 0.91 -6.50
C SER A 28 -13.99 1.23 -7.52
N GLU A 29 -14.20 0.31 -8.48
CA GLU A 29 -15.29 0.40 -9.46
C GLU A 29 -16.67 0.55 -8.78
N SER A 30 -16.90 -0.17 -7.67
CA SER A 30 -18.11 -0.08 -6.85
C SER A 30 -18.41 1.38 -6.44
N LEU A 31 -17.40 2.10 -5.96
CA LEU A 31 -17.58 3.49 -5.52
C LEU A 31 -17.72 4.45 -6.71
N VAL A 32 -16.99 4.26 -7.80
CA VAL A 32 -17.17 5.05 -9.04
C VAL A 32 -18.62 4.97 -9.52
N ASN A 33 -19.15 3.75 -9.59
CA ASN A 33 -20.52 3.46 -10.00
C ASN A 33 -21.55 4.10 -9.05
N LYS A 34 -21.35 3.99 -7.73
CA LYS A 34 -22.21 4.63 -6.73
C LYS A 34 -22.21 6.16 -6.83
N LEU A 35 -21.06 6.78 -7.10
CA LEU A 35 -20.92 8.23 -7.24
C LEU A 35 -21.44 8.75 -8.59
N ARG A 36 -21.82 7.84 -9.51
CA ARG A 36 -22.26 8.16 -10.89
C ARG A 36 -21.25 9.04 -11.63
N LYS A 37 -19.96 8.87 -11.35
CA LYS A 37 -18.88 9.58 -12.04
C LYS A 37 -18.40 8.76 -13.24
N ARG A 38 -18.01 9.45 -14.31
CA ARG A 38 -17.35 8.79 -15.45
C ARG A 38 -15.87 8.68 -15.15
N SER A 39 -15.38 7.44 -15.12
CA SER A 39 -13.97 7.10 -15.19
C SER A 39 -13.47 7.50 -16.58
N ASN A 40 -12.53 8.44 -16.62
CA ASN A 40 -11.79 8.79 -17.84
C ASN A 40 -10.38 8.21 -17.71
N ALA A 41 -9.66 8.03 -18.82
CA ALA A 41 -8.25 7.58 -18.77
C ALA A 41 -7.33 8.46 -17.89
N CYS A 42 -7.75 9.70 -17.58
CA CYS A 42 -7.06 10.65 -16.72
C CYS A 42 -7.38 10.49 -15.21
N GLY A 43 -8.22 9.52 -14.83
CA GLY A 43 -8.69 9.33 -13.46
C GLY A 43 -9.97 10.10 -13.11
N THR A 44 -10.48 9.85 -11.90
CA THR A 44 -11.71 10.43 -11.36
C THR A 44 -11.37 11.48 -10.31
N ASN A 45 -11.86 12.72 -10.50
CA ASN A 45 -11.72 13.79 -9.52
C ASN A 45 -12.70 13.59 -8.36
N LEU A 46 -12.17 13.55 -7.13
CA LEU A 46 -12.94 13.40 -5.89
C LEU A 46 -12.64 14.57 -4.95
N THR A 47 -13.68 15.08 -4.29
CA THR A 47 -13.50 16.00 -3.16
C THR A 47 -13.75 15.21 -1.89
N LEU A 48 -12.69 15.01 -1.11
CA LEU A 48 -12.74 14.33 0.17
C LEU A 48 -12.95 15.37 1.27
N SER A 49 -13.87 15.10 2.18
CA SER A 49 -14.01 15.88 3.40
C SER A 49 -14.52 15.02 4.55
N ARG A 50 -14.77 15.66 5.69
CA ARG A 50 -15.41 15.02 6.83
C ARG A 50 -16.62 15.83 7.24
N LEU A 51 -17.72 15.17 7.61
CA LEU A 51 -18.99 15.81 7.97
C LEU A 51 -18.86 16.96 8.99
N TRP A 52 -17.92 16.86 9.93
CA TRP A 52 -17.69 17.88 10.96
C TRP A 52 -16.49 18.81 10.70
N SER A 53 -15.87 18.72 9.53
CA SER A 53 -14.72 19.54 9.15
C SER A 53 -15.08 20.42 7.96
N LYS A 54 -14.70 21.70 8.01
CA LYS A 54 -14.75 22.58 6.83
C LYS A 54 -13.58 22.34 5.86
N ARG A 55 -12.60 21.52 6.26
CA ARG A 55 -11.45 21.20 5.41
C ARG A 55 -11.86 20.14 4.39
N SER A 56 -11.46 20.36 3.15
CA SER A 56 -11.59 19.40 2.07
C SER A 56 -10.29 19.34 1.28
N ILE A 57 -10.08 18.23 0.57
CA ILE A 57 -9.00 18.05 -0.39
C ILE A 57 -9.58 17.52 -1.69
N SER A 58 -9.08 18.04 -2.81
CA SER A 58 -9.40 17.50 -4.13
C SER A 58 -8.29 16.57 -4.55
N ILE A 59 -8.66 15.35 -4.95
CA ILE A 59 -7.74 14.30 -5.38
C ILE A 59 -8.16 13.76 -6.74
N THR A 60 -7.22 13.18 -7.46
CA THR A 60 -7.48 12.36 -8.65
C THR A 60 -7.22 10.91 -8.29
N ALA A 61 -8.19 10.03 -8.54
CA ALA A 61 -8.07 8.61 -8.24
C ALA A 61 -8.24 7.76 -9.52
N PHE A 62 -7.38 6.78 -9.72
CA PHE A 62 -7.47 5.83 -10.82
C PHE A 62 -8.35 4.65 -10.44
N GLU A 63 -9.23 4.26 -11.33
CA GLU A 63 -10.07 3.09 -11.12
C GLU A 63 -9.22 1.83 -11.05
N SER A 64 -9.50 0.95 -10.08
CA SER A 64 -8.82 -0.32 -9.92
C SER A 64 -9.76 -1.41 -9.38
N ASN A 65 -9.43 -2.65 -9.74
CA ASN A 65 -10.10 -3.87 -9.28
C ASN A 65 -9.50 -4.42 -7.96
N ASN A 66 -8.72 -3.61 -7.25
CA ASN A 66 -8.11 -4.04 -5.99
C ASN A 66 -9.15 -4.45 -4.95
N LEU A 67 -8.92 -5.60 -4.34
CA LEU A 67 -9.75 -6.12 -3.26
C LEU A 67 -9.08 -5.80 -1.94
N TYR A 68 -9.81 -5.08 -1.09
CA TYR A 68 -9.34 -4.74 0.24
C TYR A 68 -10.09 -5.53 1.30
N SER A 69 -9.36 -6.13 2.24
CA SER A 69 -10.00 -6.70 3.43
C SER A 69 -10.60 -5.58 4.29
N THR A 70 -11.70 -5.89 4.97
CA THR A 70 -12.29 -4.99 5.96
C THR A 70 -11.34 -4.77 7.12
N HIS A 71 -11.10 -3.51 7.47
CA HIS A 71 -10.27 -3.19 8.62
C HIS A 71 -11.03 -3.52 9.93
N PRO A 72 -10.38 -4.16 10.93
CA PRO A 72 -11.01 -4.39 12.22
C PRO A 72 -11.38 -3.07 12.90
N ALA A 73 -12.53 -3.06 13.56
CA ALA A 73 -13.00 -1.93 14.34
C ALA A 73 -12.05 -1.56 15.50
N ALA A 74 -12.11 -0.29 15.93
CA ALA A 74 -11.43 0.14 17.15
C ALA A 74 -12.00 -0.63 18.36
N THR A 75 -11.16 -1.02 19.34
CA THR A 75 -11.72 -1.60 20.57
C THR A 75 -12.32 -0.53 21.45
N LEU A 76 -13.19 -0.96 22.37
CA LEU A 76 -13.79 -0.11 23.39
C LEU A 76 -12.75 0.72 24.17
N GLU A 77 -11.61 0.12 24.52
CA GLU A 77 -10.51 0.80 25.21
C GLU A 77 -9.96 2.00 24.43
N ILE A 78 -9.78 1.83 23.12
CA ILE A 78 -9.32 2.90 22.22
C ILE A 78 -10.39 3.99 22.17
N SER A 79 -11.65 3.63 21.96
CA SER A 79 -12.76 4.60 21.94
C SER A 79 -12.84 5.40 23.25
N GLN A 80 -12.65 4.74 24.40
CA GLN A 80 -12.61 5.40 25.71
C GLN A 80 -11.40 6.32 25.88
N PHE A 81 -10.21 5.91 25.42
CA PHE A 81 -9.02 6.76 25.43
C PHE A 81 -9.25 8.05 24.65
N PHE A 82 -9.82 7.94 23.45
CA PHE A 82 -10.14 9.08 22.59
C PHE A 82 -11.15 10.01 23.24
N HIS A 83 -12.20 9.45 23.84
CA HIS A 83 -13.20 10.22 24.56
C HIS A 83 -12.57 11.00 25.73
N LYS A 84 -11.79 10.34 26.59
CA LYS A 84 -11.10 10.96 27.74
C LYS A 84 -10.13 12.07 27.31
N LYS A 85 -9.40 11.86 26.22
CA LYS A 85 -8.43 12.83 25.67
C LYS A 85 -9.06 13.89 24.76
N LYS A 86 -10.38 13.84 24.55
CA LYS A 86 -11.12 14.71 23.60
C LYS A 86 -10.54 14.66 22.18
N LEU A 87 -10.04 13.50 21.77
CA LEU A 87 -9.48 13.25 20.43
C LEU A 87 -10.57 12.66 19.53
N LYS A 88 -10.51 12.98 18.23
CA LYS A 88 -11.45 12.46 17.22
C LYS A 88 -10.76 11.46 16.31
N LEU A 89 -11.21 10.20 16.32
CA LEU A 89 -10.70 9.13 15.47
C LEU A 89 -11.09 9.35 14.02
N ALA A 90 -10.21 9.08 13.06
CA ALA A 90 -10.47 9.16 11.61
C ALA A 90 -11.47 8.09 11.13
N GLY A 91 -11.53 6.93 11.78
CA GLY A 91 -12.45 5.81 11.51
C GLY A 91 -13.90 6.03 11.99
N PRO A 92 -14.81 5.09 11.68
CA PRO A 92 -16.18 5.09 12.19
C PRO A 92 -16.20 4.96 13.72
N PRO A 93 -17.12 5.65 14.43
CA PRO A 93 -17.19 5.66 15.89
C PRO A 93 -17.88 4.42 16.49
N ASP A 94 -18.62 3.66 15.68
CA ASP A 94 -19.63 2.67 16.09
C ASP A 94 -19.21 1.21 15.85
N ASN A 95 -17.91 0.94 15.69
CA ASN A 95 -17.36 -0.37 15.35
C ASN A 95 -17.92 -1.00 14.07
N SER A 96 -18.56 -0.22 13.20
CA SER A 96 -19.01 -0.70 11.89
C SER A 96 -17.81 -1.02 10.99
N SER A 97 -17.81 -2.19 10.36
CA SER A 97 -16.84 -2.50 9.31
C SER A 97 -17.30 -1.86 8.02
N LEU A 98 -16.65 -0.77 7.63
CA LEU A 98 -16.86 -0.16 6.32
C LEU A 98 -15.90 -0.80 5.30
N PRO A 99 -16.35 -1.08 4.07
CA PRO A 99 -15.45 -1.49 3.00
C PRO A 99 -14.43 -0.38 2.73
N ILE A 100 -13.20 -0.79 2.40
CA ILE A 100 -12.19 0.13 1.87
C ILE A 100 -12.47 0.27 0.38
N GLU A 101 -12.91 1.45 -0.04
CA GLU A 101 -13.23 1.75 -1.44
C GLU A 101 -12.24 2.75 -2.08
N LEU A 102 -11.29 3.25 -1.29
CA LEU A 102 -10.28 4.22 -1.72
C LEU A 102 -8.93 3.93 -1.04
N LEU A 103 -7.87 3.86 -1.84
CA LEU A 103 -6.48 3.91 -1.40
C LEU A 103 -5.90 5.26 -1.77
N ILE A 104 -5.25 5.94 -0.83
CA ILE A 104 -4.54 7.18 -1.08
C ILE A 104 -3.04 6.93 -1.05
N GLY A 105 -2.39 7.20 -2.17
CA GLY A 105 -0.97 7.02 -2.39
C GLY A 105 -0.12 8.21 -1.92
N GLY A 106 1.18 8.13 -2.18
CA GLY A 106 2.17 9.18 -1.90
C GLY A 106 1.89 10.51 -2.59
N ASP A 107 1.15 10.48 -3.71
CA ASP A 107 0.64 11.66 -4.43
C ASP A 107 -0.18 12.62 -3.54
N TYR A 108 -0.94 12.10 -2.58
CA TYR A 108 -1.72 12.91 -1.63
C TYR A 108 -1.47 12.61 -0.15
N TYR A 109 -0.76 11.52 0.19
CA TYR A 109 -0.53 11.07 1.57
C TYR A 109 -0.05 12.22 2.49
N TRP A 110 0.98 12.95 2.07
CA TRP A 110 1.60 14.01 2.86
C TRP A 110 0.76 15.29 2.95
N GLN A 111 -0.27 15.44 2.10
CA GLN A 111 -1.25 16.52 2.21
C GLN A 111 -2.34 16.20 3.24
N ILE A 112 -2.59 14.90 3.47
CA ILE A 112 -3.62 14.38 4.37
C ILE A 112 -3.08 14.25 5.79
N VAL A 113 -1.87 13.68 5.93
CA VAL A 113 -1.14 13.67 7.19
C VAL A 113 -0.73 15.09 7.53
N THR A 114 -1.00 15.50 8.76
CA THR A 114 -0.74 16.89 9.22
C THR A 114 0.55 16.98 10.02
N ALA A 115 1.14 18.16 10.10
CA ALA A 115 2.41 18.42 10.80
C ALA A 115 2.35 18.26 12.35
N GLY A 116 1.27 17.73 12.91
CA GLY A 116 1.18 17.46 14.34
C GLY A 116 2.06 16.28 14.75
N SER A 117 2.56 16.30 15.99
CA SER A 117 3.35 15.18 16.51
C SER A 117 2.51 13.91 16.66
N PRO A 118 2.98 12.77 16.13
CA PRO A 118 2.38 11.48 16.41
C PRO A 118 2.38 11.17 17.92
N ILE A 119 1.36 10.44 18.38
CA ILE A 119 1.27 9.98 19.78
C ILE A 119 1.58 8.49 19.81
N LYS A 120 2.69 8.12 20.44
CA LYS A 120 3.06 6.71 20.66
C LYS A 120 2.15 6.12 21.74
N LEU A 121 1.42 5.05 21.41
CA LEU A 121 0.60 4.30 22.36
C LEU A 121 1.36 3.07 22.89
N SER A 122 2.18 2.44 22.05
CA SER A 122 3.14 1.37 22.39
C SER A 122 4.32 1.40 21.42
N GLU A 123 5.27 0.45 21.57
CA GLU A 123 6.39 0.29 20.63
C GLU A 123 5.95 0.07 19.18
N SER A 124 4.84 -0.64 18.97
CA SER A 124 4.32 -1.00 17.65
C SER A 124 3.02 -0.27 17.27
N PHE A 125 2.50 0.61 18.11
CA PHE A 125 1.19 1.24 17.91
C PHE A 125 1.24 2.75 18.12
N ILE A 126 0.85 3.51 17.10
CA ILE A 126 0.99 4.95 17.06
C ILE A 126 -0.27 5.62 16.51
N MET A 127 -0.54 6.82 17.00
CA MET A 127 -1.58 7.70 16.47
C MET A 127 -0.97 8.80 15.62
N ILE A 128 -1.48 8.97 14.42
CA ILE A 128 -0.98 9.97 13.45
C ILE A 128 -2.08 11.02 13.21
N PRO A 129 -1.80 12.32 13.38
CA PRO A 129 -2.79 13.35 13.13
C PRO A 129 -2.96 13.57 11.63
N SER A 130 -4.20 13.61 11.17
CA SER A 130 -4.56 13.92 9.77
C SER A 130 -5.68 14.94 9.66
N MET A 131 -5.91 15.42 8.44
CA MET A 131 -7.03 16.32 8.14
C MET A 131 -8.40 15.72 8.45
N PHE A 132 -8.51 14.38 8.44
CA PHE A 132 -9.73 13.68 8.79
C PHE A 132 -9.83 13.46 10.30
N GLY A 133 -8.73 13.35 11.03
CA GLY A 133 -8.69 13.08 12.46
C GLY A 133 -7.47 12.24 12.82
N TRP A 134 -7.45 11.63 14.00
CA TRP A 134 -6.34 10.75 14.37
C TRP A 134 -6.51 9.38 13.72
N ILE A 135 -5.48 8.93 13.02
CA ILE A 135 -5.36 7.61 12.42
C ILE A 135 -4.64 6.71 13.42
N LEU A 136 -5.06 5.45 13.54
CA LEU A 136 -4.33 4.42 14.27
C LEU A 136 -3.46 3.66 13.28
N SER A 137 -2.18 3.52 13.60
CA SER A 137 -1.21 2.84 12.75
C SER A 137 -0.36 1.88 13.57
N GLY A 138 -0.03 0.74 12.96
CA GLY A 138 0.83 -0.29 13.54
C GLY A 138 0.07 -1.44 14.24
N SER A 139 0.85 -2.38 14.78
CA SER A 139 0.33 -3.60 15.40
C SER A 139 -0.19 -3.34 16.81
N ARG A 140 -1.40 -3.84 17.06
CA ARG A 140 -2.08 -3.80 18.36
C ARG A 140 -1.60 -4.90 19.31
N THR A 141 -1.10 -6.00 18.76
CA THR A 141 -0.57 -7.13 19.52
C THR A 141 0.94 -7.09 19.53
N HIS A 142 1.54 -7.33 20.69
CA HIS A 142 2.93 -7.74 20.76
C HIS A 142 3.04 -9.15 20.14
N THR A 143 3.80 -9.25 19.05
CA THR A 143 4.60 -10.44 18.69
C THR A 143 3.92 -11.73 18.20
N THR A 144 2.62 -11.79 17.86
CA THR A 144 2.10 -13.00 17.17
C THR A 144 1.21 -12.62 15.99
N ILE A 145 1.64 -13.01 14.78
CA ILE A 145 0.78 -13.09 13.59
C ILE A 145 -0.31 -14.10 13.96
N MET A 146 -1.49 -13.60 14.31
CA MET A 146 -2.65 -14.45 14.53
C MET A 146 -3.22 -14.89 13.17
N ASP A 147 -3.96 -16.00 13.12
CA ASP A 147 -4.56 -16.56 11.89
C ASP A 147 -5.48 -15.60 11.11
N ASN A 148 -5.77 -14.40 11.65
CA ASN A 148 -6.59 -13.35 11.05
C ASN A 148 -5.76 -12.20 10.43
N THR A 149 -4.49 -12.42 10.12
CA THR A 149 -3.64 -11.39 9.51
C THR A 149 -3.98 -11.28 8.03
N SER A 150 -4.67 -10.21 7.63
CA SER A 150 -4.99 -9.98 6.22
C SER A 150 -3.85 -9.27 5.50
N VAL A 151 -3.35 -9.88 4.43
CA VAL A 151 -2.43 -9.22 3.50
C VAL A 151 -3.26 -8.65 2.37
N HIS A 152 -3.14 -7.34 2.13
CA HIS A 152 -3.77 -6.68 0.99
C HIS A 152 -2.88 -6.87 -0.24
N GLN A 153 -3.36 -7.63 -1.22
CA GLN A 153 -2.68 -7.74 -2.51
C GLN A 153 -3.13 -6.60 -3.43
N PHE A 154 -2.16 -5.86 -3.94
CA PHE A 154 -2.37 -4.81 -4.92
C PHE A 154 -1.94 -5.32 -6.29
N SER A 155 -2.86 -5.37 -7.25
CA SER A 155 -2.55 -5.82 -8.62
C SER A 155 -2.89 -4.70 -9.60
N VAL A 156 -1.85 -4.07 -10.16
CA VAL A 156 -2.03 -3.17 -11.30
C VAL A 156 -1.96 -4.01 -12.56
N GLN A 157 -3.05 -4.06 -13.34
CA GLN A 157 -2.99 -4.57 -14.71
C GLN A 157 -2.33 -3.51 -15.59
N VAL A 158 -1.00 -3.49 -15.60
CA VAL A 158 -0.25 -2.80 -16.65
C VAL A 158 -0.08 -3.78 -17.80
N SER A 159 -0.17 -3.30 -19.05
CA SER A 159 0.16 -4.10 -20.23
C SER A 159 1.48 -4.83 -20.02
N THR A 160 1.41 -6.16 -19.92
CA THR A 160 2.50 -7.05 -19.51
C THR A 160 3.73 -6.94 -20.39
N ASP A 161 3.54 -6.55 -21.65
CA ASP A 161 4.62 -6.49 -22.63
C ASP A 161 5.65 -5.39 -22.30
N CYS A 162 5.20 -4.24 -21.79
CA CYS A 162 6.06 -3.13 -21.40
C CYS A 162 6.72 -3.35 -20.03
N LEU A 163 5.96 -3.89 -19.06
CA LEU A 163 6.50 -4.14 -17.72
C LEU A 163 7.51 -5.28 -17.69
N ASN A 164 7.34 -6.33 -18.48
CA ASN A 164 8.26 -7.46 -18.42
C ASN A 164 9.66 -7.02 -18.88
N ASP A 165 9.76 -6.16 -19.91
CA ASP A 165 11.03 -5.59 -20.32
C ASP A 165 11.58 -4.58 -19.29
N GLN A 166 10.75 -3.73 -18.69
CA GLN A 166 11.20 -2.79 -17.65
C GLN A 166 11.65 -3.48 -16.35
N VAL A 167 10.92 -4.50 -15.92
CA VAL A 167 11.29 -5.34 -14.77
C VAL A 167 12.53 -6.15 -15.11
N ARG A 168 12.64 -6.71 -16.32
CA ARG A 168 13.87 -7.37 -16.76
C ARG A 168 15.04 -6.39 -16.74
N CYS A 169 14.91 -5.17 -17.26
CA CYS A 169 15.96 -4.15 -17.18
C CYS A 169 16.29 -3.68 -15.75
N LEU A 170 15.30 -3.67 -14.84
CA LEU A 170 15.51 -3.36 -13.43
C LEU A 170 16.36 -4.45 -12.73
N TRP A 171 16.15 -5.72 -13.11
CA TRP A 171 16.85 -6.88 -12.55
C TRP A 171 18.06 -7.34 -13.39
N GLU A 172 18.24 -6.80 -14.58
CA GLU A 172 19.47 -6.89 -15.36
C GLU A 172 20.55 -6.13 -14.56
N LEU A 173 21.54 -6.89 -14.07
CA LEU A 173 22.68 -6.40 -13.26
C LEU A 173 23.50 -5.29 -13.97
N ASP A 174 23.25 -5.08 -15.26
CA ASP A 174 23.87 -4.08 -16.13
C ASP A 174 23.66 -2.62 -15.66
N SER A 175 22.70 -2.38 -14.77
CA SER A 175 22.45 -1.06 -14.17
C SER A 175 23.48 -0.65 -13.09
N ILE A 176 24.32 -1.58 -12.60
CA ILE A 176 25.41 -1.29 -11.66
C ILE A 176 26.77 -1.47 -12.38
N GLY A 177 26.97 -0.76 -13.48
CA GLY A 177 28.31 -0.48 -14.03
C GLY A 177 29.17 -1.67 -14.47
N ILE A 178 28.66 -2.91 -14.47
CA ILE A 178 29.33 -4.06 -15.09
C ILE A 178 28.89 -4.12 -16.54
N GLN A 179 29.28 -3.12 -17.32
CA GLN A 179 29.22 -3.27 -18.77
C GLN A 179 30.44 -4.08 -19.19
N ASP A 180 30.19 -5.17 -19.92
CA ASP A 180 31.17 -6.08 -20.55
C ASP A 180 32.04 -5.38 -21.63
N ILE A 181 32.13 -4.05 -21.59
CA ILE A 181 32.94 -3.22 -22.48
C ILE A 181 34.44 -3.39 -22.19
N GLN A 182 34.80 -3.95 -21.05
CA GLN A 182 36.09 -4.59 -20.89
C GLN A 182 35.89 -6.10 -20.93
N LYS A 183 36.17 -6.72 -22.08
CA LYS A 183 36.82 -8.03 -22.10
C LYS A 183 38.12 -7.89 -21.30
N ARG A 184 38.03 -7.88 -19.96
CA ARG A 184 39.16 -8.18 -19.10
C ARG A 184 39.50 -9.60 -19.47
N ARG A 185 40.60 -9.75 -20.21
CA ARG A 185 41.24 -11.04 -20.44
C ARG A 185 41.35 -11.69 -19.07
N MET A 186 40.59 -12.76 -18.86
CA MET A 186 40.56 -13.51 -17.61
C MET A 186 42.01 -13.82 -17.24
N SER A 187 42.43 -13.45 -16.02
CA SER A 187 43.80 -13.76 -15.63
C SER A 187 43.93 -15.27 -15.48
N ALA A 188 45.13 -15.82 -15.69
CA ALA A 188 45.36 -17.26 -15.49
C ALA A 188 44.95 -17.71 -14.06
N THR A 189 45.06 -16.80 -13.10
CA THR A 189 44.62 -17.01 -11.71
C THR A 189 43.10 -17.15 -11.60
N ASP A 190 42.32 -16.34 -12.34
CA ASP A 190 40.86 -16.39 -12.34
C ASP A 190 40.36 -17.69 -13.00
N GLU A 191 41.02 -18.12 -14.08
CA GLU A 191 40.76 -19.42 -14.72
C GLU A 191 40.99 -20.59 -13.76
N GLU A 192 42.07 -20.54 -12.97
CA GLU A 192 42.41 -21.60 -12.02
C GLU A 192 41.43 -21.66 -10.85
N ILE A 193 40.97 -20.50 -10.35
CA ILE A 193 39.95 -20.41 -9.29
C ILE A 193 38.61 -20.98 -9.77
N LEU A 194 38.16 -20.59 -10.97
CA LEU A 194 36.90 -21.09 -11.55
C LEU A 194 36.97 -22.59 -11.83
N SER A 195 38.09 -23.07 -12.39
CA SER A 195 38.33 -24.50 -12.61
C SER A 195 38.25 -25.30 -11.32
N LYS A 196 38.87 -24.80 -10.24
CA LYS A 196 38.79 -25.42 -8.93
C LYS A 196 37.37 -25.43 -8.38
N PHE A 197 36.65 -24.31 -8.48
CA PHE A 197 35.26 -24.22 -8.05
C PHE A 197 34.36 -25.24 -8.77
N HIS A 198 34.44 -25.31 -10.11
CA HIS A 198 33.66 -26.27 -10.90
C HIS A 198 34.03 -27.72 -10.64
N LYS A 199 35.29 -27.98 -10.28
CA LYS A 199 35.75 -29.32 -9.89
C LYS A 199 35.21 -29.73 -8.53
N ASP A 200 35.14 -28.80 -7.59
CA ASP A 200 34.67 -29.04 -6.22
C ASP A 200 33.14 -29.12 -6.14
N TYR A 201 32.41 -28.50 -7.08
CA TYR A 201 30.94 -28.49 -7.14
C TYR A 201 30.31 -29.52 -8.10
N LYS A 202 30.97 -30.67 -8.35
CA LYS A 202 30.26 -31.79 -8.98
C LYS A 202 29.17 -32.30 -8.04
N THR A 203 27.95 -31.83 -8.27
CA THR A 203 26.73 -32.43 -7.75
C THR A 203 26.63 -33.87 -8.23
N GLU A 204 26.44 -34.81 -7.30
CA GLU A 204 26.02 -36.16 -7.64
C GLU A 204 24.66 -36.07 -8.36
N VAL A 205 24.66 -36.44 -9.64
CA VAL A 205 23.43 -36.76 -10.35
C VAL A 205 22.97 -38.08 -9.75
N ILE A 206 21.99 -38.01 -8.84
CA ILE A 206 21.22 -39.19 -8.46
C ILE A 206 20.36 -39.52 -9.68
N GLU A 207 20.83 -40.48 -10.48
CA GLU A 207 19.96 -41.16 -11.45
C GLU A 207 18.88 -41.89 -10.65
N GLU A 208 17.65 -41.40 -10.69
CA GLU A 208 16.47 -42.18 -10.33
C GLU A 208 16.40 -43.39 -11.28
N LEU A 209 16.79 -44.55 -10.77
CA LEU A 209 16.46 -45.84 -11.34
C LEU A 209 14.93 -46.00 -11.30
N CYS A 210 14.28 -45.81 -12.43
CA CYS A 210 12.96 -46.41 -12.66
C CYS A 210 13.09 -47.93 -12.62
N ILE A 211 12.51 -48.55 -11.58
CA ILE A 211 11.90 -49.89 -11.64
C ILE A 211 10.57 -49.82 -10.90
#